data_AF-A0A7J8V5T2-F1
#
_entry.id   AF-A0A7J8V5T2-F1
#
_cell.length_a   1.000
_cell.length_b   1.000
_cell.length_c   1.000
_cell.angle_alpha   90.00
_cell.angle_beta   90.00
_cell.angle_gamma   90.00
#
_symmetry.space_group_name_H-M   'P 1'
#
loop_
_entity.id
_entity.type
_entity.pdbx_description
1 polymer ?
#
loop_
_entity_poly.entity_id
_entity_poly.type
_entity_poly.pdbx_seq_one_letter_code
_entity_poly.pdbx_strand_id
1 'polypeptide(L)'
;MFIPIFFILSFLFSSTNAADFCVGDLNGPVGPAGYSCKKTVTVNDFVYSGLAATGNTSNLIKAAVTPAFSAQFPGVNGLGISIARLDLAV
;
A
#
# COMPACT_ATOMS: atom_id res chain seq x y z
N MET A 1 23.73 -18.93 31.33
CA MET A 1 22.59 -19.63 30.69
C MET A 1 21.30 -18.81 30.62
N PHE A 2 21.22 -17.57 31.14
CA PHE A 2 19.98 -16.78 31.10
C PHE A 2 19.87 -15.87 29.86
N ILE A 3 21.00 -15.37 29.35
CA ILE A 3 21.06 -14.51 28.16
C ILE A 3 20.55 -15.19 26.88
N PRO A 4 20.94 -16.45 26.54
CA PRO A 4 20.40 -17.09 25.33
C PRO A 4 18.90 -17.40 25.46
N ILE A 5 18.41 -17.69 26.67
CA ILE A 5 16.98 -17.96 26.92
C ILE A 5 16.16 -16.69 26.68
N PHE A 6 16.63 -15.52 27.13
CA PHE A 6 15.94 -14.24 26.92
C PHE A 6 15.88 -13.86 25.44
N PHE A 7 16.97 -14.10 24.69
CA PHE A 7 17.03 -13.81 23.25
C PHE A 7 16.12 -14.73 22.41
N ILE A 8 16.02 -16.01 22.78
CA ILE A 8 15.12 -16.98 22.15
C ILE A 8 13.65 -16.64 22.45
N LEU A 9 13.34 -16.15 23.66
CA LEU A 9 12.00 -15.76 24.05
C LEU A 9 11.50 -14.53 23.24
N SER A 10 12.38 -13.58 22.93
CA SER A 10 12.07 -12.43 22.05
C SER A 10 11.65 -12.84 20.65
N PHE A 11 12.23 -13.92 20.11
CA PHE A 11 11.89 -14.44 18.78
C PHE A 11 10.50 -15.10 18.76
N LEU A 12 10.08 -15.72 19.86
CA LEU A 12 8.77 -16.39 19.97
C LEU A 12 7.60 -15.39 20.10
N PHE A 13 7.84 -14.17 20.59
CA PHE A 13 6.84 -13.10 20.65
C PHE A 13 6.72 -12.28 19.37
N SER A 14 7.48 -12.61 18.33
CA SER A 14 7.27 -12.05 17.00
C SER A 14 6.06 -12.72 16.36
N SER A 15 4.86 -12.46 16.91
CA SER A 15 3.61 -12.79 16.25
C SER A 15 3.48 -11.91 15.01
N THR A 16 4.07 -12.35 13.91
CA THR A 16 3.75 -11.79 12.61
C THR A 16 2.31 -12.25 12.36
N ASN A 17 1.35 -11.35 12.58
CA ASN A 17 0.01 -11.57 12.08
C ASN A 17 0.12 -11.44 10.57
N ALA A 18 0.49 -12.53 9.89
CA ALA A 18 0.45 -12.61 8.45
C ALA A 18 -1.03 -12.62 8.04
N ALA A 19 -1.60 -11.42 7.93
CA ALA A 19 -2.91 -11.24 7.33
C ALA A 19 -2.76 -11.37 5.82
N ASP A 20 -3.75 -11.99 5.17
CA ASP A 20 -3.78 -12.12 3.70
C ASP A 20 -3.71 -10.75 3.01
N PHE A 21 -4.28 -9.73 3.66
CA PHE A 21 -4.28 -8.35 3.19
C PHE A 21 -4.27 -7.36 4.37
N CYS A 22 -3.77 -6.15 4.12
CA CYS A 22 -3.84 -5.01 5.02
C CYS A 22 -4.26 -3.78 4.22
N VAL A 23 -5.56 -3.64 3.93
CA VAL A 23 -6.07 -2.44 3.25
C VAL A 23 -5.73 -1.21 4.09
N GLY A 24 -5.00 -0.25 3.52
CA GLY A 24 -4.54 0.94 4.25
C GLY A 24 -5.71 1.81 4.74
N ASP A 25 -5.66 2.20 6.00
CA ASP A 25 -6.48 3.26 6.57
C ASP A 25 -5.82 4.62 6.31
N LEU A 26 -6.33 5.33 5.32
CA LEU A 26 -5.82 6.65 4.94
C LEU A 26 -6.12 7.75 5.97
N ASN A 27 -7.01 7.49 6.94
CA ASN A 27 -7.31 8.43 8.03
C ASN A 27 -6.50 8.13 9.30
N GLY A 28 -5.81 6.99 9.34
CA GLY A 28 -5.01 6.54 10.47
C GLY A 28 -3.58 7.07 10.44
N PRO A 29 -2.81 6.85 11.52
CA PRO A 29 -1.40 7.18 11.55
C PRO A 29 -0.61 6.30 10.54
N VAL A 30 0.33 6.95 9.86
CA VAL A 30 1.29 6.31 8.95
C VAL A 30 2.57 6.00 9.73
N GLY A 31 3.04 4.75 9.62
CA GLY A 31 4.26 4.28 10.26
C GLY A 31 5.36 3.93 9.23
N PRO A 32 6.52 3.47 9.71
CA PRO A 32 7.62 3.01 8.84
C PRO A 32 7.24 1.80 7.96
N ALA A 33 6.18 1.07 8.33
CA ALA A 33 5.64 -0.04 7.54
C ALA A 33 4.54 0.39 6.54
N GLY A 34 4.25 1.69 6.43
CA GLY A 34 3.14 2.21 5.60
C GLY A 34 1.90 2.54 6.42
N TYR A 35 0.72 2.33 5.83
CA TYR A 35 -0.55 2.65 6.47
C TYR A 35 -0.96 1.58 7.49
N SER A 36 -1.56 2.03 8.60
CA SER A 36 -2.29 1.13 9.51
C SER A 36 -3.42 0.41 8.75
N CYS A 37 -3.75 -0.84 9.11
CA CYS A 37 -4.80 -1.58 8.41
C CYS A 37 -6.20 -1.11 8.83
N LYS A 38 -7.14 -1.02 7.88
CA LYS A 38 -8.57 -0.89 8.16
C LYS A 38 -9.07 -2.09 8.96
N LYS A 39 -10.03 -1.85 9.87
CA LYS A 39 -10.71 -2.90 10.65
C LYS A 39 -11.72 -3.70 9.83
N THR A 40 -12.46 -3.05 8.94
CA THR A 40 -13.48 -3.66 8.08
C THR A 40 -13.15 -3.37 6.63
N VAL A 41 -13.14 -4.41 5.81
CA VAL A 41 -12.85 -4.32 4.37
C VAL A 41 -14.01 -4.85 3.55
N THR A 42 -14.09 -4.41 2.30
CA THR A 42 -15.08 -4.83 1.31
C THR A 42 -14.39 -5.13 -0.02
N VAL A 43 -15.12 -5.75 -0.95
CA VAL A 43 -14.60 -6.00 -2.32
C VAL A 43 -14.15 -4.71 -3.00
N ASN A 44 -14.81 -3.58 -2.72
CA ASN A 44 -14.47 -2.29 -3.30
C ASN A 44 -13.08 -1.78 -2.88
N ASP A 45 -12.53 -2.25 -1.75
CA ASP A 45 -11.18 -1.90 -1.33
C ASP A 45 -10.09 -2.55 -2.20
N PHE A 46 -10.45 -3.54 -3.03
CA PHE A 46 -9.56 -4.29 -3.91
C PHE A 46 -9.77 -4.00 -5.40
N VAL A 47 -10.63 -3.04 -5.74
CA VAL A 47 -10.90 -2.63 -7.12
C VAL A 47 -10.48 -1.19 -7.31
N TYR A 48 -9.60 -0.93 -8.29
CA TYR A 48 -9.17 0.42 -8.64
C TYR A 48 -9.35 0.69 -10.13
N SER A 49 -10.25 1.61 -10.46
CA SER A 49 -10.55 2.02 -11.84
C SER A 49 -9.90 3.34 -12.26
N GLY A 50 -9.11 3.97 -11.36
CA GLY A 50 -8.50 5.27 -11.64
C GLY A 50 -7.54 5.29 -12.83
N LEU A 51 -7.02 4.13 -13.24
CA LEU A 51 -6.14 4.00 -14.41
C LEU A 51 -6.88 3.91 -15.76
N ALA A 52 -8.20 3.76 -15.74
CA ALA A 52 -8.99 3.58 -16.97
C ALA A 52 -9.00 4.85 -17.84
N ALA A 53 -8.97 6.02 -17.20
CA ALA A 53 -8.95 7.30 -17.90
C ALA A 53 -7.52 7.72 -18.30
N THR A 54 -7.40 8.33 -19.47
CA THR A 54 -6.17 8.97 -19.95
C THR A 54 -5.90 10.23 -19.13
N GLY A 55 -4.65 10.44 -18.72
CA GLY A 55 -4.20 11.65 -18.05
C GLY A 55 -4.18 12.88 -18.96
N ASN A 56 -4.30 14.07 -18.37
CA ASN A 56 -4.27 15.34 -19.10
C ASN A 56 -2.84 15.72 -19.51
N THR A 57 -2.51 15.53 -20.78
CA THR A 57 -1.20 15.87 -21.37
C THR A 57 -1.14 17.28 -21.98
N SER A 58 -2.21 18.08 -21.88
CA SER A 58 -2.23 19.50 -22.26
C SER A 58 -1.55 20.39 -21.22
N ASN A 59 -0.30 20.05 -20.90
CA ASN A 59 0.54 20.71 -19.90
C ASN A 59 1.96 20.92 -20.46
N LEU A 60 2.82 21.61 -19.68
CA LEU A 60 4.17 22.01 -20.10
C LEU A 60 5.08 20.84 -20.49
N ILE A 61 4.94 19.70 -19.82
CA ILE A 61 5.83 18.54 -19.98
C ILE A 61 5.27 17.49 -20.95
N LYS A 62 4.08 17.72 -21.53
CA LYS A 62 3.42 16.79 -22.47
C LYS A 62 3.25 15.37 -21.94
N ALA A 63 3.16 15.22 -20.62
CA ALA A 63 3.07 13.94 -19.95
C ALA A 63 2.10 14.00 -18.77
N ALA A 64 1.49 12.87 -18.42
CA ALA A 64 0.66 12.72 -17.24
C ALA A 64 0.91 11.37 -16.56
N VAL A 65 1.11 11.39 -15.24
CA VAL A 65 1.27 10.19 -14.41
C VAL A 65 0.02 10.00 -13.57
N THR A 66 -0.64 8.86 -13.71
CA THR A 66 -1.77 8.45 -12.87
C THR A 66 -1.33 7.30 -11.97
N PRO A 67 -1.08 7.56 -10.66
CA PRO A 67 -0.60 6.53 -9.74
C PRO A 67 -1.74 5.70 -9.15
N ALA A 68 -1.47 4.41 -8.93
CA ALA A 68 -2.25 3.51 -8.09
C ALA A 68 -1.32 2.91 -7.01
N PHE A 69 -0.79 3.79 -6.16
CA PHE A 69 0.02 3.41 -5.01
C PHE A 69 -0.87 3.21 -3.79
N SER A 70 -0.33 2.81 -2.64
CA SER A 70 -1.13 2.63 -1.41
C SER A 70 -1.91 3.88 -0.98
N ALA A 71 -1.49 5.08 -1.40
CA ALA A 71 -2.20 6.33 -1.16
C ALA A 71 -3.47 6.51 -2.03
N GLN A 72 -3.51 5.94 -3.24
CA GLN A 72 -4.66 6.02 -4.16
C GLN A 72 -5.46 4.72 -4.22
N PHE A 73 -4.78 3.60 -4.03
CA PHE A 73 -5.33 2.25 -4.00
C PHE A 73 -4.88 1.53 -2.72
N PRO A 74 -5.55 1.78 -1.58
CA PRO A 74 -5.13 1.24 -0.28
C PRO A 74 -5.13 -0.29 -0.21
N GLY A 75 -5.81 -0.98 -1.13
CA GLY A 75 -5.81 -2.43 -1.26
C GLY A 75 -4.44 -3.05 -1.51
N VAL A 76 -3.46 -2.28 -2.03
CA VAL A 76 -2.08 -2.77 -2.23
C VAL A 76 -1.14 -2.52 -1.05
N ASN A 77 -1.63 -1.92 0.04
CA ASN A 77 -0.82 -1.64 1.22
C ASN A 77 -0.27 -2.95 1.84
N GLY A 78 1.04 -2.98 2.08
CA GLY A 78 1.76 -4.17 2.58
C GLY A 78 2.03 -5.28 1.55
N LEU A 79 1.50 -5.20 0.33
CA LEU A 79 1.65 -6.27 -0.68
C LEU A 79 2.94 -6.19 -1.51
N GLY A 80 3.69 -5.08 -1.41
CA GLY A 80 4.92 -4.88 -2.18
C GLY A 80 4.70 -4.66 -3.68
N ILE A 81 3.48 -4.38 -4.11
CA ILE A 81 3.13 -4.07 -5.50
C ILE A 81 2.55 -2.67 -5.63
N SER A 82 2.76 -2.07 -6.78
CA SER A 82 2.18 -0.78 -7.17
C SER A 82 2.15 -0.68 -8.69
N ILE A 83 1.31 0.20 -9.22
CA ILE A 83 1.25 0.46 -10.66
C ILE A 83 0.98 1.95 -10.89
N ALA A 84 1.46 2.47 -12.01
CA ALA A 84 1.09 3.78 -12.52
C ALA A 84 0.87 3.71 -14.03
N ARG A 85 -0.02 4.56 -14.54
CA ARG A 85 -0.19 4.80 -15.97
C ARG A 85 0.55 6.08 -16.34
N LEU A 86 1.31 6.04 -17.44
CA LEU A 86 1.98 7.19 -18.03
C LEU A 86 1.38 7.46 -19.41
N ASP A 87 0.78 8.63 -19.58
CA ASP A 87 0.30 9.11 -20.88
C ASP A 87 1.26 10.17 -21.41
N LEU A 88 1.64 10.07 -22.69
CA LEU A 88 2.59 10.96 -23.37
C LEU A 88 1.93 11.55 -24.62
N ALA A 89 2.03 12.87 -24.78
CA ALA A 89 1.67 13.54 -26.02
C ALA A 89 2.90 13.65 -26.94
N VAL A 90 2.65 13.55 -28.24
CA VAL A 90 3.62 13.81 -29.32
C VAL A 90 3.66 15.30 -29.63
#